data_AF-A0A949GR38-F1
#
_entry.id   AF-A0A949GR38-F1
#
_cell.length_a   1.000
_cell.length_b   1.000
_cell.length_c   1.000
_cell.angle_alpha   90.00
_cell.angle_beta   90.00
_cell.angle_gamma   90.00
#
_symmetry.space_group_name_H-M   'P 1'
#
loop_
_entity.id
_entity.type
_entity.pdbx_description
1 polymer ?
#
loop_
_entity_poly.entity_id
_entity_poly.type
_entity_poly.pdbx_seq_one_letter_code
_entity_poly.pdbx_strand_id
1 'polypeptide(L)'
;MSLYGAMMTGVAALTANSNALSVASSNIANVNTVGYKSATNNFSTMLAAAGGTSDPSSAGVTATAGQNVTQQGLLTATSSNTDLAISGNGFFMVSPTASTTGSVEYTRAGSFTSDAAGNLKNANGLYLLGWKLDTSGNPPTNPSNLSLINVNNLSGKAVASSKIAVQANLQASATTVSTYNVSTNNMASGAVTPDFQRTINVDDSQGGTQPLAFSFVKTAANTWAYEVSYQGTASNITGSNPIASGTMTFNADGSLANVVPTGGSGSPASGSISISIPWSATSGLSAQPLTVNMGTVGNTDGVTQYDTTSTLTSATVDGAVYGSVNGLSIASDGTVSANFSNGLSQAVFKIPLATFANPDGLSETSGNAYTTTPASGTPIVNIANSGGAGTVNAKQLEGSTVDLATEFTNLITTQRAYSAASRIVTTASTMLDQLLQMSH
;
A
#
# COMPACT_ATOMS: atom_id res chain seq x y z
N MET A 1 9.46 -49.99 -41.67
CA MET A 1 8.72 -48.75 -42.02
C MET A 1 7.84 -49.00 -43.23
N SER A 2 6.53 -49.16 -43.05
CA SER A 2 5.60 -49.14 -44.20
C SER A 2 5.47 -47.72 -44.74
N LEU A 3 5.14 -47.55 -46.02
CA LEU A 3 4.95 -46.24 -46.66
C LEU A 3 3.88 -45.40 -45.92
N TYR A 4 2.85 -46.08 -45.42
CA TYR A 4 1.83 -45.52 -44.54
C TYR A 4 2.38 -45.07 -43.16
N GLY A 5 3.28 -45.83 -42.55
CA GLY A 5 3.93 -45.45 -41.28
C GLY A 5 4.81 -44.19 -41.43
N ALA A 6 5.51 -44.05 -42.56
CA ALA A 6 6.27 -42.83 -42.87
C ALA A 6 5.36 -41.60 -43.03
N MET A 7 4.20 -41.75 -43.67
CA MET A 7 3.21 -40.66 -43.78
C MET A 7 2.62 -40.27 -42.42
N MET A 8 2.23 -41.24 -41.58
CA MET A 8 1.67 -40.96 -40.25
C MET A 8 2.67 -40.22 -39.35
N THR A 9 3.93 -40.63 -39.35
CA THR A 9 5.01 -39.93 -38.64
C THR A 9 5.26 -38.53 -39.22
N GLY A 10 5.21 -38.38 -40.55
CA GLY A 10 5.32 -37.08 -41.21
C GLY A 10 4.19 -36.11 -40.83
N VAL A 11 2.94 -36.58 -40.79
CA VAL A 11 1.77 -35.79 -40.35
C VAL A 11 1.87 -35.42 -38.88
N ALA A 12 2.24 -36.36 -38.01
CA ALA A 12 2.44 -36.08 -36.58
C ALA A 12 3.52 -35.01 -36.37
N ALA A 13 4.63 -35.09 -37.11
CA ALA A 13 5.67 -34.07 -37.09
C ALA A 13 5.19 -32.71 -37.62
N LEU A 14 4.36 -32.66 -38.66
CA LEU A 14 3.79 -31.40 -39.18
C LEU A 14 2.91 -30.72 -38.13
N THR A 15 2.01 -31.47 -37.50
CA THR A 15 1.14 -30.94 -36.43
C THR A 15 1.96 -30.46 -35.25
N ALA A 16 2.93 -31.26 -34.80
CA ALA A 16 3.78 -30.91 -33.67
C ALA A 16 4.60 -29.63 -33.91
N ASN A 17 5.19 -29.48 -35.10
CA ASN A 17 5.92 -28.28 -35.48
C ASN A 17 5.01 -27.08 -35.73
N SER A 18 3.76 -27.28 -36.19
CA SER A 18 2.78 -26.21 -36.32
C SER A 18 2.41 -25.60 -34.95
N ASN A 19 2.26 -26.44 -33.92
CA ASN A 19 2.04 -25.97 -32.55
C ASN A 19 3.24 -25.17 -32.03
N ALA A 20 4.46 -25.68 -32.25
CA ALA A 20 5.69 -24.97 -31.87
C ALA A 20 5.84 -23.61 -32.60
N LEU A 21 5.52 -23.53 -33.90
CA LEU A 21 5.50 -22.26 -34.64
C LEU A 21 4.47 -21.27 -34.06
N SER A 22 3.29 -21.76 -33.67
CA SER A 22 2.24 -20.95 -33.05
C SER A 22 2.69 -20.37 -31.70
N VAL A 23 3.32 -21.19 -30.86
CA VAL A 23 3.89 -20.76 -29.57
C VAL A 23 4.98 -19.70 -29.76
N ALA A 24 5.96 -19.94 -30.63
CA ALA A 24 7.02 -18.96 -30.89
C ALA A 24 6.47 -17.64 -31.45
N SER A 25 5.50 -17.71 -32.36
CA SER A 25 4.84 -16.52 -32.92
C SER A 25 4.08 -15.73 -31.85
N SER A 26 3.40 -16.43 -30.94
CA SER A 26 2.67 -15.82 -29.82
C SER A 26 3.62 -15.16 -28.82
N ASN A 27 4.75 -15.80 -28.51
CA ASN A 27 5.80 -15.23 -27.67
C ASN A 27 6.35 -13.93 -28.28
N ILE A 28 6.71 -13.95 -29.57
CA ILE A 28 7.22 -12.76 -30.28
C ILE A 28 6.20 -11.62 -30.28
N ALA A 29 4.92 -11.92 -30.52
CA ALA A 29 3.85 -10.92 -30.50
C ALA A 29 3.67 -10.26 -29.13
N ASN A 30 3.96 -10.99 -28.04
CA ASN A 30 3.76 -10.54 -26.66
C ASN A 30 5.07 -10.16 -25.93
N VAL A 31 6.17 -9.93 -26.65
CA VAL A 31 7.45 -9.52 -26.05
C VAL A 31 7.35 -8.20 -25.29
N ASN A 32 6.48 -7.28 -25.74
CA ASN A 32 6.29 -5.98 -25.10
C ASN A 32 5.13 -5.97 -24.11
N THR A 33 4.44 -7.10 -23.93
CA THR A 33 3.27 -7.18 -23.06
C THR A 33 3.72 -7.35 -21.61
N VAL A 34 3.30 -6.43 -20.74
CA VAL A 34 3.62 -6.43 -19.31
C VAL A 34 3.08 -7.70 -18.64
N GLY A 35 3.91 -8.36 -17.85
CA GLY A 35 3.56 -9.56 -17.10
C GLY A 35 3.33 -10.81 -17.96
N TYR A 36 3.65 -10.79 -19.25
CA TYR A 36 3.51 -11.96 -20.12
C TYR A 36 4.54 -13.04 -19.79
N LYS A 37 4.10 -14.30 -19.78
CA LYS A 37 4.93 -15.47 -19.52
C LYS A 37 5.12 -16.26 -20.79
N SER A 38 6.38 -16.53 -21.13
CA SER A 38 6.74 -17.31 -22.30
C SER A 38 6.15 -18.72 -22.20
N ALA A 39 5.51 -19.12 -23.29
CA ALA A 39 5.08 -20.49 -23.49
C ALA A 39 6.22 -21.29 -24.14
N THR A 40 6.40 -22.54 -23.72
CA THR A 40 7.35 -23.49 -24.31
C THR A 40 6.59 -24.67 -24.89
N ASN A 41 7.19 -25.32 -25.88
CA ASN A 41 6.60 -26.51 -26.49
C ASN A 41 7.41 -27.75 -26.10
N ASN A 42 6.76 -28.74 -25.48
CA ASN A 42 7.37 -29.99 -25.08
C ASN A 42 7.01 -31.09 -26.09
N PHE A 43 8.03 -31.72 -26.66
CA PHE A 43 7.87 -32.83 -27.60
C PHE A 43 7.99 -34.17 -26.86
N SER A 44 7.07 -35.10 -27.12
CA SER A 44 7.19 -36.47 -26.64
C SER A 44 7.02 -37.47 -27.79
N THR A 45 7.82 -38.54 -27.74
CA THR A 45 7.73 -39.63 -28.71
C THR A 45 6.48 -40.46 -28.44
N MET A 46 5.69 -40.71 -29.46
CA MET A 46 4.59 -41.66 -29.38
C MET A 46 5.10 -43.05 -29.72
N LEU A 47 4.93 -44.01 -28.81
CA LEU A 47 5.26 -45.41 -29.08
C LEU A 47 3.97 -46.16 -29.38
N ALA A 48 3.88 -46.79 -30.55
CA ALA A 48 2.83 -47.78 -30.78
C ALA A 48 3.15 -48.98 -29.87
N ALA A 49 2.24 -49.29 -28.95
CA ALA A 49 2.33 -50.53 -28.18
C ALA A 49 2.15 -51.71 -29.14
N ALA A 50 3.24 -52.21 -29.71
CA ALA A 50 3.27 -53.46 -30.45
C ALA A 50 3.28 -54.60 -29.42
N GLY A 51 2.13 -55.23 -29.22
CA GLY A 51 2.08 -56.55 -28.60
C GLY A 51 2.84 -57.55 -29.47
N GLY A 52 4.09 -57.82 -29.14
CA GLY A 52 4.92 -58.82 -29.83
C GLY A 52 6.34 -58.34 -30.11
N THR A 53 7.30 -59.08 -29.56
CA THR A 53 8.75 -58.90 -29.71
C THR A 53 9.17 -58.76 -31.18
N SER A 54 9.71 -57.59 -31.58
CA SER A 54 10.90 -57.41 -32.46
C SER A 54 10.94 -56.15 -33.35
N ASP A 55 10.00 -55.19 -33.27
CA ASP A 55 10.17 -53.92 -34.02
C ASP A 55 9.63 -52.70 -33.24
N PRO A 56 10.48 -51.91 -32.55
CA PRO A 56 10.08 -50.64 -31.98
C PRO A 56 9.96 -49.61 -33.12
N SER A 57 8.91 -49.73 -33.93
CA SER A 57 8.57 -48.70 -34.91
C SER A 57 7.99 -47.50 -34.14
N SER A 58 8.83 -46.48 -33.94
CA SER A 58 8.42 -45.17 -33.39
C SER A 58 7.22 -44.63 -34.17
N ALA A 59 6.13 -44.36 -33.47
CA ALA A 59 4.81 -44.07 -34.05
C ALA A 59 4.54 -42.57 -34.23
N GLY A 60 5.55 -41.72 -34.05
CA GLY A 60 5.48 -40.28 -34.29
C GLY A 60 5.88 -39.44 -33.09
N VAL A 61 5.52 -38.17 -33.14
CA VAL A 61 5.80 -37.16 -32.11
C VAL A 61 4.52 -36.39 -31.81
N THR A 62 4.29 -36.07 -30.54
CA THR A 62 3.27 -35.09 -30.14
C THR A 62 3.94 -33.88 -29.49
N ALA A 63 3.27 -32.75 -29.56
CA ALA A 63 3.72 -31.48 -29.00
C ALA A 63 2.64 -30.95 -28.06
N THR A 64 3.02 -30.71 -26.81
CA THR A 64 2.16 -30.08 -25.82
C THR A 64 2.79 -28.76 -25.40
N ALA A 65 2.03 -27.66 -25.55
CA ALA A 65 2.44 -26.37 -25.03
C ALA A 65 2.35 -26.37 -23.50
N GLY A 66 3.41 -25.92 -22.84
CA GLY A 66 3.45 -25.60 -21.42
C GLY A 66 3.72 -24.10 -21.24
N GLN A 67 3.39 -23.55 -20.09
CA GLN A 67 3.74 -22.17 -19.74
C GLN A 67 4.77 -22.18 -18.62
N ASN A 68 5.74 -21.28 -18.68
CA ASN A 68 6.69 -21.07 -17.58
C ASN A 68 6.21 -19.90 -16.72
N VAL A 69 5.08 -20.10 -16.05
CA VAL A 69 4.44 -19.07 -15.22
C VAL A 69 5.30 -18.73 -13.99
N THR A 70 6.10 -19.71 -13.56
CA THR A 70 7.08 -19.58 -12.47
C THR A 70 8.25 -18.64 -12.79
N GLN A 71 8.64 -18.47 -14.06
CA GLN A 71 9.79 -17.65 -14.44
C GLN A 71 9.52 -16.17 -14.18
N GLN A 72 10.47 -15.45 -13.57
CA GLN A 72 10.36 -14.01 -13.32
C GLN A 72 10.93 -13.19 -14.50
N GLY A 73 10.21 -12.16 -14.91
CA GLY A 73 10.62 -11.19 -15.92
C GLY A 73 11.48 -10.06 -15.34
N LEU A 74 12.11 -9.27 -16.21
CA LEU A 74 12.88 -8.11 -15.78
C LEU A 74 11.96 -7.04 -15.18
N LEU A 75 12.31 -6.54 -14.00
CA LEU A 75 11.59 -5.42 -13.38
C LEU A 75 12.09 -4.10 -13.93
N THR A 76 11.19 -3.31 -14.51
CA THR A 76 11.48 -2.00 -15.10
C THR A 76 10.81 -0.91 -14.27
N ALA A 77 11.54 0.17 -13.96
CA ALA A 77 10.99 1.28 -13.19
C ALA A 77 10.05 2.15 -14.06
N THR A 78 8.99 2.66 -13.44
CA THR A 78 7.99 3.54 -14.08
C THR A 78 7.77 4.81 -13.26
N SER A 79 7.08 5.78 -13.85
CA SER A 79 6.72 7.03 -13.17
C SER A 79 5.39 6.96 -12.41
N SER A 80 4.55 5.95 -12.68
CA SER A 80 3.25 5.80 -12.05
C SER A 80 3.37 5.17 -10.67
N ASN A 81 2.78 5.82 -9.66
CA ASN A 81 2.76 5.29 -8.29
C ASN A 81 1.94 3.99 -8.15
N THR A 82 1.00 3.74 -9.07
CA THR A 82 0.08 2.59 -9.03
C THR A 82 0.57 1.41 -9.86
N ASP A 83 1.69 1.54 -10.56
CA ASP A 83 2.34 0.41 -11.21
C ASP A 83 3.03 -0.45 -10.15
N LEU A 84 2.74 -1.74 -10.18
CA LEU A 84 3.22 -2.71 -9.21
C LEU A 84 3.91 -3.87 -9.91
N ALA A 85 4.99 -4.35 -9.33
CA ALA A 85 5.63 -5.59 -9.72
C ALA A 85 5.80 -6.50 -8.50
N ILE A 86 5.86 -7.80 -8.74
CA ILE A 86 6.16 -8.78 -7.68
C ILE A 86 7.60 -9.24 -7.89
N SER A 87 8.39 -9.20 -6.82
CA SER A 87 9.71 -9.83 -6.80
C SER A 87 9.65 -11.14 -6.03
N GLY A 88 9.93 -12.26 -6.69
CA GLY A 88 9.78 -13.59 -6.13
C GLY A 88 8.41 -14.23 -6.45
N ASN A 89 7.94 -15.11 -5.57
CA ASN A 89 6.75 -15.94 -5.84
C ASN A 89 5.46 -15.21 -5.47
N GLY A 90 4.43 -15.34 -6.31
CA GLY A 90 3.09 -14.84 -6.00
C GLY A 90 2.44 -14.08 -7.15
N PHE A 91 1.12 -14.00 -7.10
CA PHE A 91 0.27 -13.35 -8.09
C PHE A 91 -0.62 -12.31 -7.42
N PHE A 92 -0.89 -11.22 -8.13
CA PHE A 92 -1.94 -10.29 -7.74
C PHE A 92 -3.29 -10.97 -7.93
N MET A 93 -4.17 -10.81 -6.94
CA MET A 93 -5.54 -11.25 -7.06
C MET A 93 -6.37 -10.15 -7.69
N VAL A 94 -7.08 -10.50 -8.75
CA VAL A 94 -7.88 -9.56 -9.53
C VAL A 94 -9.28 -10.11 -9.79
N SER A 95 -10.22 -9.23 -10.08
CA SER A 95 -11.58 -9.59 -10.50
C SER A 95 -11.83 -9.06 -11.91
N PRO A 96 -12.43 -9.85 -12.82
CA PRO A 96 -12.82 -9.39 -14.15
C PRO A 96 -13.98 -8.38 -14.12
N THR A 97 -14.66 -8.25 -12.99
CA THR A 97 -15.77 -7.31 -12.80
C THR A 97 -15.47 -6.35 -11.65
N ALA A 98 -16.13 -5.19 -11.63
CA ALA A 98 -16.09 -4.27 -10.48
C ALA A 98 -16.95 -4.81 -9.32
N SER A 99 -16.82 -6.10 -9.01
CA SER A 99 -17.52 -6.80 -7.93
C SER A 99 -16.58 -7.79 -7.24
N THR A 100 -16.79 -7.98 -5.94
CA THR A 100 -16.08 -8.94 -5.09
C THR A 100 -16.76 -10.32 -5.07
N THR A 101 -17.94 -10.47 -5.70
CA THR A 101 -18.71 -11.72 -5.74
C THR A 101 -18.38 -12.59 -6.97
N GLY A 102 -17.49 -12.13 -7.84
CA GLY A 102 -17.06 -12.84 -9.04
C GLY A 102 -15.90 -13.80 -8.80
N SER A 103 -15.55 -14.57 -9.83
CA SER A 103 -14.35 -15.43 -9.82
C SER A 103 -13.09 -14.59 -9.64
N VAL A 104 -12.25 -14.97 -8.68
CA VAL A 104 -10.91 -14.38 -8.51
C VAL A 104 -9.98 -14.97 -9.56
N GLU A 105 -9.31 -14.09 -10.28
CA GLU A 105 -8.25 -14.42 -11.22
C GLU A 105 -6.90 -13.96 -10.66
N TYR A 106 -5.83 -14.49 -11.21
CA TYR A 106 -4.47 -14.27 -10.72
C TYR A 106 -3.63 -13.70 -11.86
N THR A 107 -2.89 -12.62 -11.64
CA THR A 107 -2.05 -12.04 -12.69
C THR A 107 -0.72 -11.54 -12.12
N ARG A 108 0.29 -11.46 -12.98
CA ARG A 108 1.54 -10.73 -12.69
C ARG A 108 1.59 -9.36 -13.37
N ALA A 109 0.64 -9.06 -14.25
CA ALA A 109 0.54 -7.77 -14.90
C ALA A 109 0.01 -6.72 -13.90
N GLY A 110 0.92 -5.89 -13.37
CA GLY A 110 0.61 -4.88 -12.36
C GLY A 110 0.51 -3.45 -12.88
N SER A 111 0.14 -3.26 -14.15
CA SER A 111 -0.10 -1.95 -14.77
C SER A 111 -1.45 -1.36 -14.34
N PHE A 112 -1.62 -1.08 -13.05
CA PHE A 112 -2.87 -0.60 -12.49
C PHE A 112 -3.01 0.92 -12.62
N THR A 113 -4.20 1.37 -13.00
CA THR A 113 -4.61 2.76 -13.08
C THR A 113 -5.96 2.94 -12.39
N SER A 114 -6.23 4.10 -11.82
CA SER A 114 -7.53 4.37 -11.21
C SER A 114 -8.58 4.61 -12.30
N ASP A 115 -9.72 3.91 -12.22
CA ASP A 115 -10.89 4.20 -13.06
C ASP A 115 -11.69 5.41 -12.56
N ALA A 116 -12.76 5.78 -13.28
CA ALA A 116 -13.64 6.89 -12.92
C ALA A 116 -14.35 6.71 -11.58
N ALA A 117 -14.56 5.46 -11.14
CA ALA A 117 -15.13 5.14 -9.83
C ALA A 117 -14.05 5.10 -8.72
N GLY A 118 -12.77 5.20 -9.06
CA GLY A 118 -11.65 5.15 -8.13
C GLY A 118 -11.08 3.76 -7.91
N ASN A 119 -11.54 2.73 -8.63
CA ASN A 119 -11.01 1.38 -8.47
C ASN A 119 -9.72 1.22 -9.27
N LEU A 120 -8.73 0.53 -8.69
CA LEU A 120 -7.51 0.19 -9.40
C LEU A 120 -7.78 -0.91 -10.43
N LYS A 121 -7.58 -0.59 -11.71
CA LYS A 121 -7.85 -1.43 -12.87
C LYS A 121 -6.60 -1.55 -13.73
N ASN A 122 -6.23 -2.76 -14.13
CA ASN A 122 -5.10 -2.97 -15.03
C ASN A 122 -5.43 -2.64 -16.49
N ALA A 123 -4.40 -2.56 -17.34
CA ALA A 123 -4.56 -2.32 -18.79
C ALA A 123 -5.50 -3.34 -19.49
N ASN A 124 -5.62 -4.54 -18.93
CA ASN A 124 -6.41 -5.64 -19.49
C ASN A 124 -7.87 -5.65 -19.03
N GLY A 125 -8.27 -4.74 -18.14
CA GLY A 125 -9.66 -4.66 -17.70
C GLY A 125 -9.95 -5.17 -16.29
N LEU A 126 -8.96 -5.76 -15.62
CA LEU A 126 -9.10 -6.48 -14.36
C LEU A 126 -8.89 -5.56 -13.16
N TYR A 127 -9.71 -5.73 -12.14
CA TYR A 127 -9.70 -4.90 -10.94
C TYR A 127 -8.86 -5.52 -9.83
N LEU A 128 -7.97 -4.74 -9.21
CA LEU A 128 -7.13 -5.20 -8.11
C LEU A 128 -7.94 -5.40 -6.83
N LEU A 129 -7.80 -6.59 -6.26
CA LEU A 129 -8.39 -6.96 -4.98
C LEU A 129 -7.36 -6.79 -3.86
N GLY A 130 -7.85 -6.33 -2.71
CA GLY A 130 -7.04 -6.15 -1.52
C GLY A 130 -7.86 -6.26 -0.25
N TRP A 131 -7.16 -6.34 0.87
CA TRP A 131 -7.75 -6.29 2.19
C TRP A 131 -7.93 -4.85 2.62
N LYS A 132 -9.15 -4.46 2.98
CA LYS A 132 -9.39 -3.19 3.66
C LYS A 132 -8.84 -3.27 5.08
N LEU A 133 -8.00 -2.31 5.44
CA LEU A 133 -7.43 -2.23 6.78
C LEU A 133 -8.45 -1.61 7.75
N ASP A 134 -8.43 -2.07 9.00
CA ASP A 134 -9.19 -1.45 10.08
C ASP A 134 -8.60 -0.09 10.51
N THR A 135 -9.26 0.62 11.43
CA THR A 135 -8.78 1.90 11.96
C THR A 135 -7.45 1.80 12.71
N SER A 136 -7.02 0.59 13.05
CA SER A 136 -5.74 0.27 13.71
C SER A 136 -4.66 -0.17 12.72
N GLY A 137 -4.97 -0.23 11.42
CA GLY A 137 -4.04 -0.61 10.35
C GLY A 137 -3.86 -2.11 10.15
N ASN A 138 -4.72 -2.96 10.73
CA ASN A 138 -4.62 -4.42 10.62
C ASN A 138 -5.49 -4.97 9.48
N PRO A 139 -5.00 -5.98 8.72
CA PRO A 139 -5.81 -6.69 7.75
C PRO A 139 -6.87 -7.57 8.46
N PRO A 140 -7.96 -7.94 7.76
CA PRO A 140 -8.96 -8.85 8.30
C PRO A 140 -8.35 -10.21 8.61
N THR A 141 -8.84 -10.86 9.67
CA THR A 141 -8.39 -12.19 10.09
C THR A 141 -8.72 -13.31 9.09
N ASN A 142 -9.72 -13.08 8.22
CA ASN A 142 -10.07 -13.98 7.14
C ASN A 142 -9.37 -13.55 5.83
N PRO A 143 -8.41 -14.33 5.31
CA PRO A 143 -7.69 -14.02 4.07
C PRO A 143 -8.58 -13.91 2.83
N SER A 144 -9.77 -14.52 2.84
CA SER A 144 -10.71 -14.51 1.72
C SER A 144 -11.62 -13.27 1.70
N ASN A 145 -11.55 -12.40 2.72
CA ASN A 145 -12.34 -11.17 2.76
C ASN A 145 -11.71 -10.08 1.88
N LEU A 146 -11.85 -10.24 0.57
CA LEU A 146 -11.29 -9.35 -0.44
C LEU A 146 -12.27 -8.23 -0.79
N SER A 147 -11.71 -7.03 -0.95
CA SER A 147 -12.40 -5.82 -1.35
C SER A 147 -11.70 -5.17 -2.54
N LEU A 148 -12.45 -4.45 -3.37
CA LEU A 148 -11.85 -3.63 -4.41
C LEU A 148 -11.04 -2.50 -3.76
N ILE A 149 -9.82 -2.28 -4.25
CA ILE A 149 -9.02 -1.13 -3.80
C ILE A 149 -9.59 0.11 -4.48
N ASN A 150 -10.39 0.86 -3.73
CA ASN A 150 -11.00 2.10 -4.18
C ASN A 150 -10.33 3.31 -3.52
N VAL A 151 -9.84 4.22 -4.37
CA VAL A 151 -9.04 5.39 -3.98
C VAL A 151 -9.91 6.65 -3.83
N ASN A 152 -11.13 6.66 -4.38
CA ASN A 152 -12.05 7.81 -4.31
C ASN A 152 -12.88 7.83 -3.02
N ASN A 153 -13.12 6.66 -2.41
CA ASN A 153 -13.78 6.57 -1.09
C ASN A 153 -12.81 6.88 0.07
N LEU A 154 -11.62 7.37 -0.24
CA LEU A 154 -10.67 7.88 0.73
C LEU A 154 -11.04 9.35 0.99
N SER A 155 -12.06 9.57 1.82
CA SER A 155 -12.45 10.91 2.27
C SER A 155 -11.25 11.59 2.94
N GLY A 156 -11.10 12.91 2.74
CA GLY A 156 -10.07 13.66 3.43
C GLY A 156 -10.20 13.52 4.94
N LYS A 157 -9.06 13.44 5.63
CA LYS A 157 -9.01 13.18 7.06
C LYS A 157 -8.58 14.45 7.79
N ALA A 158 -9.37 14.81 8.79
CA ALA A 158 -8.95 15.71 9.86
C ALA A 158 -8.64 14.87 11.11
N VAL A 159 -7.70 15.32 11.93
CA VAL A 159 -7.39 14.72 13.22
C VAL A 159 -7.42 15.81 14.27
N ALA A 160 -8.35 15.70 15.21
CA ALA A 160 -8.40 16.58 16.37
C ALA A 160 -7.10 16.48 17.17
N SER A 161 -6.55 17.62 17.59
CA SER A 161 -5.38 17.66 18.45
C SER A 161 -5.66 16.97 19.79
N SER A 162 -4.75 16.11 20.24
CA SER A 162 -4.79 15.44 21.54
C SER A 162 -3.62 15.83 22.44
N LYS A 163 -2.54 16.39 21.89
CA LYS A 163 -1.34 16.80 22.62
C LYS A 163 -0.80 18.13 22.11
N ILE A 164 -0.33 18.95 23.05
CA ILE A 164 0.50 20.14 22.79
C ILE A 164 1.79 20.00 23.57
N ALA A 165 2.95 20.23 22.97
CA ALA A 165 4.20 20.42 23.70
C ALA A 165 4.67 21.86 23.57
N VAL A 166 4.94 22.52 24.70
CA VAL A 166 5.32 23.93 24.78
C VAL A 166 6.73 24.03 25.37
N GLN A 167 7.61 24.70 24.63
CA GLN A 167 8.94 25.09 25.09
C GLN A 167 9.06 26.60 25.07
N ALA A 168 9.23 27.20 26.23
CA ALA A 168 9.32 28.65 26.38
C ALA A 168 10.31 29.00 27.49
N ASN A 169 10.92 30.17 27.38
CA ASN A 169 11.62 30.79 28.49
C ASN A 169 10.76 31.90 29.09
N LEU A 170 10.66 31.93 30.42
CA LEU A 170 9.99 32.97 31.19
C LEU A 170 11.04 33.81 31.94
N GLN A 171 10.99 35.13 31.77
CA GLN A 171 11.97 36.04 32.34
C GLN A 171 11.94 36.01 33.89
N ALA A 172 13.02 35.52 34.50
CA ALA A 172 13.11 35.42 35.96
C ALA A 172 12.98 36.78 36.68
N SER A 173 13.45 37.88 36.10
CA SER A 173 13.32 39.25 36.67
C SER A 173 11.96 39.93 36.46
N ALA A 174 10.96 39.25 35.89
CA ALA A 174 9.61 39.80 35.73
C ALA A 174 9.03 40.30 37.07
N THR A 175 8.20 41.35 37.00
CA THR A 175 7.56 41.97 38.15
C THR A 175 6.49 41.05 38.72
N THR A 176 6.52 40.81 40.03
CA THR A 176 5.53 39.95 40.68
C THR A 176 4.17 40.64 40.82
N VAL A 177 3.12 40.00 40.32
CA VAL A 177 1.73 40.45 40.43
C VAL A 177 1.00 39.61 41.49
N SER A 178 1.00 40.09 42.74
CA SER A 178 0.39 39.38 43.88
C SER A 178 -1.14 39.46 43.92
N THR A 179 -1.75 40.34 43.13
CA THR A 179 -3.21 40.52 43.04
C THR A 179 -3.89 39.54 42.09
N TYR A 180 -3.13 38.67 41.42
CA TYR A 180 -3.67 37.70 40.47
C TYR A 180 -4.63 36.72 41.17
N ASN A 181 -5.82 36.55 40.59
CA ASN A 181 -6.79 35.57 41.04
C ASN A 181 -7.59 35.05 39.83
N VAL A 182 -7.52 33.75 39.57
CA VAL A 182 -8.18 33.12 38.42
C VAL A 182 -9.69 33.41 38.34
N SER A 183 -10.37 33.54 39.49
CA SER A 183 -11.83 33.70 39.55
C SER A 183 -12.29 35.15 39.50
N THR A 184 -11.49 36.10 39.98
CA THR A 184 -11.92 37.50 40.17
C THR A 184 -11.01 38.55 39.53
N ASN A 185 -9.77 38.21 39.20
CA ASN A 185 -8.77 39.13 38.65
C ASN A 185 -7.75 38.37 37.78
N ASN A 186 -8.21 37.96 36.60
CA ASN A 186 -7.55 36.96 35.75
C ASN A 186 -7.02 37.57 34.42
N MET A 187 -6.20 36.82 33.69
CA MET A 187 -5.59 37.30 32.44
C MET A 187 -6.55 37.22 31.26
N ALA A 188 -7.40 36.20 31.19
CA ALA A 188 -8.34 36.01 30.09
C ALA A 188 -9.40 37.13 29.97
N SER A 189 -9.81 37.75 31.08
CA SER A 189 -10.71 38.91 31.09
C SER A 189 -10.02 40.24 30.75
N GLY A 190 -8.67 40.25 30.71
CA GLY A 190 -7.87 41.46 30.56
C GLY A 190 -7.70 42.27 31.85
N ALA A 191 -8.20 41.80 33.00
CA ALA A 191 -8.04 42.47 34.29
C ALA A 191 -6.58 42.49 34.77
N VAL A 192 -5.81 41.45 34.42
CA VAL A 192 -4.36 41.36 34.62
C VAL A 192 -3.66 41.24 33.28
N THR A 193 -2.65 42.09 33.05
CA THR A 193 -1.79 41.96 31.86
C THR A 193 -0.78 40.82 32.07
N PRO A 194 -0.72 39.82 31.18
CA PRO A 194 0.26 38.74 31.29
C PRO A 194 1.68 39.24 31.02
N ASP A 195 2.65 38.71 31.77
CA ASP A 195 4.09 38.93 31.51
C ASP A 195 4.52 38.29 30.19
N PHE A 196 3.88 37.16 29.84
CA PHE A 196 4.12 36.47 28.58
C PHE A 196 2.84 35.81 28.07
N GLN A 197 2.50 36.06 26.81
CA GLN A 197 1.34 35.43 26.15
C GLN A 197 1.70 34.98 24.74
N ARG A 198 1.29 33.76 24.39
CA ARG A 198 1.38 33.24 23.02
C ARG A 198 0.15 32.44 22.65
N THR A 199 -0.29 32.62 21.41
CA THR A 199 -1.39 31.85 20.83
C THR A 199 -0.84 30.65 20.08
N ILE A 200 -1.34 29.47 20.41
CA ILE A 200 -1.08 28.20 19.75
C ILE A 200 -2.39 27.75 19.11
N ASN A 201 -2.31 27.37 17.83
CA ASN A 201 -3.46 26.89 17.10
C ASN A 201 -3.60 25.37 17.27
N VAL A 202 -4.80 24.91 17.60
CA VAL A 202 -5.15 23.49 17.68
C VAL A 202 -6.21 23.15 16.65
N ASP A 203 -6.25 21.89 16.22
CA ASP A 203 -7.23 21.42 15.25
C ASP A 203 -8.39 20.70 15.97
N ASP A 204 -9.61 21.00 15.55
CA ASP A 204 -10.82 20.33 16.02
C ASP A 204 -11.11 19.02 15.24
N SER A 205 -12.13 18.28 15.65
CA SER A 205 -12.52 17.01 15.02
C SER A 205 -13.09 17.14 13.61
N GLN A 206 -13.45 18.36 13.19
CA GLN A 206 -13.93 18.66 11.84
C GLN A 206 -12.83 19.27 10.96
N GLY A 207 -11.62 19.50 11.50
CA GLY A 207 -10.47 20.05 10.78
C GLY A 207 -10.43 21.57 10.77
N GLY A 208 -11.23 22.24 11.59
CA GLY A 208 -11.14 23.68 11.84
C GLY A 208 -9.98 24.00 12.79
N THR A 209 -9.29 25.11 12.51
CA THR A 209 -8.19 25.59 13.35
C THR A 209 -8.71 26.55 14.42
N GLN A 210 -8.33 26.30 15.66
CA GLN A 210 -8.87 26.91 16.86
C GLN A 210 -7.75 27.55 17.69
N PRO A 211 -7.77 28.87 17.97
CA PRO A 211 -6.69 29.55 18.67
C PRO A 211 -6.82 29.44 20.20
N LEU A 212 -5.81 28.87 20.85
CA LEU A 212 -5.65 28.86 22.31
C LEU A 212 -4.51 29.78 22.74
N ALA A 213 -4.79 30.77 23.59
CA ALA A 213 -3.78 31.61 24.19
C ALA A 213 -3.30 31.04 25.53
N PHE A 214 -1.99 30.83 25.60
CA PHE A 214 -1.24 30.51 26.80
C PHE A 214 -0.68 31.80 27.38
N SER A 215 -1.17 32.17 28.56
CA SER A 215 -0.79 33.38 29.28
C SER A 215 -0.11 33.00 30.59
N PHE A 216 0.98 33.70 30.91
CA PHE A 216 1.79 33.48 32.10
C PHE A 216 1.98 34.79 32.84
N VAL A 217 1.85 34.75 34.17
CA VAL A 217 2.12 35.88 35.05
C VAL A 217 2.88 35.41 36.28
N LYS A 218 3.88 36.17 36.69
CA LYS A 218 4.69 35.82 37.86
C LYS A 218 3.97 36.25 39.14
N THR A 219 3.73 35.32 40.06
CA THR A 219 2.99 35.60 41.31
C THR A 219 3.91 35.66 42.53
N ALA A 220 5.01 34.91 42.53
CA ALA A 220 6.02 34.93 43.58
C ALA A 220 7.40 34.52 43.04
N ALA A 221 8.41 34.43 43.92
CA ALA A 221 9.71 33.88 43.55
C ALA A 221 9.56 32.44 43.04
N ASN A 222 10.13 32.16 41.87
CA ASN A 222 10.08 30.86 41.18
C ASN A 222 8.67 30.27 41.00
N THR A 223 7.64 31.12 41.02
CA THR A 223 6.25 30.70 40.97
C THR A 223 5.49 31.59 39.99
N TRP A 224 4.86 30.93 39.02
CA TRP A 224 4.09 31.55 37.96
C TRP A 224 2.68 30.99 37.95
N ALA A 225 1.70 31.82 37.66
CA ALA A 225 0.38 31.36 37.26
C ALA A 225 0.29 31.27 35.74
N TYR A 226 -0.39 30.25 35.25
CA TYR A 226 -0.70 30.10 33.84
C TYR A 226 -2.21 30.04 33.62
N GLU A 227 -2.63 30.52 32.46
CA GLU A 227 -3.99 30.38 31.95
C GLU A 227 -3.95 29.92 30.50
N VAL A 228 -4.88 29.02 30.16
CA VAL A 228 -5.17 28.61 28.79
C VAL A 228 -6.56 29.13 28.46
N SER A 229 -6.61 30.12 27.60
CA SER A 229 -7.85 30.78 27.16
C SER A 229 -8.12 30.51 25.70
N TYR A 230 -9.39 30.41 25.33
CA TYR A 230 -9.79 30.35 23.92
C TYR A 230 -9.98 31.76 23.39
N GLN A 231 -9.32 32.06 22.27
CA GLN A 231 -9.33 33.38 21.63
C GLN A 231 -10.20 33.43 20.36
N GLY A 232 -10.96 32.37 20.10
CA GLY A 232 -11.94 32.36 19.00
C GLY A 232 -13.27 32.99 19.42
N THR A 233 -14.32 32.71 18.64
CA THR A 233 -15.68 33.22 18.93
C THR A 233 -16.18 32.65 20.25
N ALA A 234 -16.45 33.50 21.25
CA ALA A 234 -16.84 33.07 22.59
C ALA A 234 -18.03 32.09 22.63
N SER A 235 -18.98 32.19 21.69
CA SER A 235 -20.12 31.28 21.55
C SER A 235 -19.75 29.84 21.17
N ASN A 236 -18.52 29.59 20.72
CA ASN A 236 -18.05 28.26 20.33
C ASN A 236 -17.65 27.38 21.51
N ILE A 237 -17.46 27.95 22.70
CA ILE A 237 -17.16 27.21 23.92
C ILE A 237 -18.29 27.40 24.94
N THR A 238 -18.39 26.48 25.89
CA THR A 238 -19.33 26.52 27.02
C THR A 238 -18.55 26.65 28.32
N GLY A 239 -19.13 27.33 29.31
CA GLY A 239 -18.47 27.58 30.59
C GLY A 239 -17.54 28.81 30.58
N SER A 240 -16.58 28.80 31.49
CA SER A 240 -15.70 29.94 31.74
C SER A 240 -14.47 29.97 30.81
N ASN A 241 -14.01 31.18 30.50
CA ASN A 241 -12.70 31.45 29.91
C ASN A 241 -11.87 32.20 30.97
N PRO A 242 -10.69 31.72 31.41
CA PRO A 242 -9.85 30.68 30.81
C PRO A 242 -10.44 29.26 30.97
N ILE A 243 -10.18 28.40 29.99
CA ILE A 243 -10.62 26.99 29.97
C ILE A 243 -9.83 26.16 30.98
N ALA A 244 -8.55 26.48 31.17
CA ALA A 244 -7.70 25.87 32.17
C ALA A 244 -6.80 26.91 32.81
N SER A 245 -6.38 26.65 34.03
CA SER A 245 -5.49 27.52 34.79
C SER A 245 -4.73 26.71 35.82
N GLY A 246 -3.66 27.27 36.33
CA GLY A 246 -2.94 26.66 37.45
C GLY A 246 -1.70 27.43 37.83
N THR A 247 -0.87 26.77 38.63
CA THR A 247 0.43 27.27 39.07
C THR A 247 1.55 26.41 38.52
N MET A 248 2.66 27.07 38.21
CA MET A 248 3.90 26.48 37.75
C MET A 248 5.01 26.94 38.70
N THR A 249 5.83 26.00 39.14
CA THR A 249 6.96 26.27 40.03
C THR A 249 8.26 25.82 39.39
N PHE A 250 9.35 26.54 39.66
CA PHE A 250 10.68 26.27 39.11
C PHE A 250 11.69 25.97 40.21
N ASN A 251 12.71 25.19 39.87
CA ASN A 251 13.87 24.95 40.71
C ASN A 251 14.81 26.16 40.70
N ALA A 252 15.77 26.18 41.62
CA ALA A 252 16.75 27.27 41.72
C ALA A 252 17.67 27.37 40.47
N ASP A 253 17.78 26.30 39.69
CA ASP A 253 18.54 26.24 38.44
C ASP A 253 17.76 26.71 37.20
N GLY A 254 16.49 27.13 37.38
CA GLY A 254 15.61 27.58 36.30
C GLY A 254 14.85 26.46 35.58
N SER A 255 15.07 25.19 35.94
CA SER A 255 14.32 24.04 35.41
C SER A 255 12.91 23.96 36.01
N LEU A 256 12.00 23.30 35.28
CA LEU A 256 10.62 23.12 35.72
C LEU A 256 10.54 22.19 36.93
N ALA A 257 9.96 22.63 38.05
CA ALA A 257 9.80 21.81 39.24
C ALA A 257 8.43 21.12 39.28
N ASN A 258 7.36 21.83 38.92
CA ASN A 258 6.00 21.29 38.91
C ASN A 258 5.04 22.19 38.14
N VAL A 259 4.00 21.59 37.58
CA VAL A 259 2.82 22.26 37.02
C VAL A 259 1.59 21.66 37.66
N VAL A 260 0.82 22.48 38.37
CA VAL A 260 -0.36 22.05 39.11
C VAL A 260 -1.59 22.79 38.56
N PRO A 261 -2.59 22.10 38.01
CA PRO A 261 -3.85 22.73 37.63
C PRO A 261 -4.60 23.22 38.88
N THR A 262 -5.38 24.30 38.72
CA THR A 262 -6.22 24.85 39.79
C THR A 262 -7.14 23.77 40.37
N GLY A 263 -7.10 23.56 41.68
CA GLY A 263 -7.84 22.50 42.37
C GLY A 263 -7.15 21.13 42.43
N GLY A 264 -5.97 20.97 41.79
CA GLY A 264 -5.16 19.74 41.79
C GLY A 264 -4.14 19.63 42.94
N SER A 265 -4.38 20.30 44.07
CA SER A 265 -3.44 20.27 45.20
C SER A 265 -3.22 18.84 45.72
N GLY A 266 -1.97 18.38 45.75
CA GLY A 266 -1.59 17.03 46.20
C GLY A 266 -1.26 16.03 45.07
N SER A 267 -1.36 16.43 43.80
CA SER A 267 -0.89 15.62 42.68
C SER A 267 0.65 15.49 42.67
N PRO A 268 1.21 14.33 42.23
CA PRO A 268 2.65 14.17 42.06
C PRO A 268 3.21 15.21 41.09
N ALA A 269 4.48 15.59 41.27
CA ALA A 269 5.13 16.57 40.42
C ALA A 269 5.07 16.14 38.95
N SER A 270 4.48 16.98 38.11
CA SER A 270 4.28 16.72 36.68
C SER A 270 4.60 17.98 35.89
N GLY A 271 5.19 17.82 34.71
CA GLY A 271 5.31 18.91 33.75
C GLY A 271 4.20 18.92 32.71
N SER A 272 3.21 18.03 32.84
CA SER A 272 2.06 17.94 31.92
C SER A 272 0.73 18.09 32.65
N ILE A 273 -0.24 18.71 31.97
CA ILE A 273 -1.61 18.90 32.42
C ILE A 273 -2.60 18.37 31.40
N SER A 274 -3.74 17.87 31.87
CA SER A 274 -4.87 17.50 31.00
C SER A 274 -5.93 18.59 31.08
N ILE A 275 -6.29 19.12 29.92
CA ILE A 275 -7.36 20.10 29.75
C ILE A 275 -8.46 19.50 28.88
N SER A 276 -9.66 20.05 28.94
CA SER A 276 -10.76 19.65 28.05
C SER A 276 -11.35 20.91 27.45
N ILE A 277 -11.35 21.04 26.12
CA ILE A 277 -11.97 22.16 25.43
C ILE A 277 -13.48 21.91 25.40
N PRO A 278 -14.29 22.74 26.08
CA PRO A 278 -15.71 22.50 26.24
C PRO A 278 -16.48 23.09 25.05
N TRP A 279 -16.33 22.50 23.86
CA TRP A 279 -17.04 22.97 22.67
C TRP A 279 -18.55 23.08 22.91
N SER A 280 -19.15 24.17 22.45
CA SER A 280 -20.59 24.43 22.54
C SER A 280 -21.35 23.49 21.63
N ALA A 281 -22.52 23.01 22.07
CA ALA A 281 -23.38 22.17 21.24
C ALA A 281 -23.75 22.84 19.90
N THR A 282 -23.81 24.18 19.86
CA THR A 282 -24.06 24.96 18.64
C THR A 282 -22.92 24.88 17.62
N SER A 283 -21.69 24.59 18.07
CA SER A 283 -20.54 24.36 17.19
C SER A 283 -20.57 22.97 16.52
N GLY A 284 -21.40 22.05 17.02
CA GLY A 284 -21.47 20.67 16.51
C GLY A 284 -20.26 19.79 16.88
N LEU A 285 -19.34 20.30 17.69
CA LEU A 285 -18.15 19.59 18.17
C LEU A 285 -18.40 18.99 19.57
N SER A 286 -17.87 17.78 19.81
CA SER A 286 -17.84 17.16 21.14
C SER A 286 -16.65 17.65 21.95
N ALA A 287 -16.78 17.77 23.27
CA ALA A 287 -15.67 18.17 24.16
C ALA A 287 -14.37 17.41 23.85
N GLN A 288 -13.27 18.15 23.72
CA GLN A 288 -12.00 17.64 23.21
C GLN A 288 -10.97 17.59 24.34
N PRO A 289 -10.60 16.40 24.86
CA PRO A 289 -9.52 16.27 25.82
C PRO A 289 -8.17 16.54 25.14
N LEU A 290 -7.31 17.30 25.80
CA LEU A 290 -6.02 17.73 25.30
C LEU A 290 -4.99 17.65 26.43
N THR A 291 -3.86 17.01 26.20
CA THR A 291 -2.73 17.01 27.14
C THR A 291 -1.73 18.09 26.73
N VAL A 292 -1.50 19.06 27.61
CA VAL A 292 -0.46 20.08 27.43
C VAL A 292 0.78 19.64 28.20
N ASN A 293 1.83 19.33 27.48
CA ASN A 293 3.16 19.05 28.00
C ASN A 293 3.97 20.36 28.02
N MET A 294 4.43 20.74 29.19
CA MET A 294 5.24 21.93 29.45
C MET A 294 6.69 21.58 29.81
N GLY A 295 7.11 20.32 29.66
CA GLY A 295 8.45 19.82 29.94
C GLY A 295 8.48 18.61 30.86
N THR A 296 9.68 18.07 31.06
CA THR A 296 9.96 17.07 32.09
C THR A 296 10.43 17.78 33.36
N VAL A 297 9.90 17.37 34.51
CA VAL A 297 10.33 17.93 35.81
C VAL A 297 11.84 17.74 35.99
N GLY A 298 12.54 18.80 36.38
CA GLY A 298 13.99 18.83 36.58
C GLY A 298 14.82 18.92 35.30
N ASN A 299 14.21 19.06 34.13
CA ASN A 299 14.90 19.19 32.84
C ASN A 299 14.59 20.54 32.17
N THR A 300 15.29 20.82 31.07
CA THR A 300 15.20 22.05 30.27
C THR A 300 14.52 21.83 28.92
N ASP A 301 13.83 20.70 28.74
CA ASP A 301 13.13 20.28 27.51
C ASP A 301 11.74 20.91 27.33
N GLY A 302 11.37 21.86 28.19
CA GLY A 302 10.06 22.49 28.24
C GLY A 302 10.10 23.97 28.59
N VAL A 303 9.23 24.38 29.51
CA VAL A 303 9.20 25.75 30.03
C VAL A 303 10.31 25.92 31.06
N THR A 304 11.10 26.97 30.92
CA THR A 304 12.23 27.32 31.79
C THR A 304 12.10 28.74 32.31
N GLN A 305 12.80 29.04 33.39
CA GLN A 305 12.83 30.36 33.99
C GLN A 305 14.25 30.92 34.05
N TYR A 306 14.78 31.33 32.91
CA TYR A 306 16.04 32.06 32.81
C TYR A 306 15.80 33.56 32.69
N ASP A 307 16.76 34.36 33.18
CA ASP A 307 16.66 35.81 33.20
C ASP A 307 16.99 36.46 31.83
N THR A 308 16.29 36.01 30.80
CA THR A 308 16.26 36.63 29.49
C THR A 308 14.81 36.96 29.13
N THR A 309 14.60 37.83 28.14
CA THR A 309 13.25 38.19 27.70
C THR A 309 12.43 36.94 27.40
N SER A 310 11.17 36.93 27.86
CA SER A 310 10.30 35.77 27.67
C SER A 310 10.05 35.48 26.19
N THR A 311 10.33 34.25 25.75
CA THR A 311 10.21 33.84 24.35
C THR A 311 9.66 32.42 24.25
N LEU A 312 8.89 32.15 23.20
CA LEU A 312 8.47 30.80 22.83
C LEU A 312 9.51 30.24 21.88
N THR A 313 10.18 29.17 22.29
CA THR A 313 11.19 28.48 21.49
C THR A 313 10.52 27.56 20.48
N SER A 314 9.53 26.77 20.93
CA SER A 314 8.75 25.91 20.04
C SER A 314 7.39 25.57 20.65
N ALA A 315 6.40 25.38 19.80
CA ALA A 315 5.12 24.76 20.14
C ALA A 315 4.80 23.70 19.09
N THR A 316 4.56 22.46 19.51
CA THR A 316 4.14 21.37 18.62
C THR A 316 2.76 20.88 19.02
N VAL A 317 1.94 20.58 18.03
CA VAL A 317 0.57 20.07 18.19
C VAL A 317 0.44 18.84 17.28
N ASP A 318 -0.24 17.79 17.77
CA ASP A 318 -0.39 16.51 17.06
C ASP A 318 -1.67 16.41 16.20
N GLY A 319 -2.40 17.52 16.05
CA GLY A 319 -3.58 17.61 15.18
C GLY A 319 -3.20 17.77 13.71
N ALA A 320 -4.21 17.61 12.85
CA ALA A 320 -4.10 17.96 11.45
C ALA A 320 -5.43 18.50 10.93
N VAL A 321 -5.35 19.61 10.23
CA VAL A 321 -6.45 20.15 9.39
C VAL A 321 -6.88 19.15 8.34
N TYR A 322 -8.06 19.38 7.74
CA TYR A 322 -8.53 18.60 6.61
C TYR A 322 -7.50 18.57 5.47
N GLY A 323 -7.02 17.38 5.13
CA GLY A 323 -6.18 17.14 3.96
C GLY A 323 -6.94 16.37 2.89
N SER A 324 -6.88 16.82 1.64
CA SER A 324 -7.33 16.02 0.49
C SER A 324 -6.28 14.97 0.16
N VAL A 325 -6.68 13.86 -0.47
CA VAL A 325 -5.72 12.86 -0.96
C VAL A 325 -4.84 13.50 -2.05
N ASN A 326 -3.53 13.50 -1.82
CA ASN A 326 -2.51 14.00 -2.76
C ASN A 326 -1.90 12.87 -3.59
N GLY A 327 -1.96 11.63 -3.10
CA GLY A 327 -1.50 10.46 -3.84
C GLY A 327 -1.54 9.18 -3.01
N LEU A 328 -1.05 8.11 -3.62
CA LEU A 328 -0.91 6.80 -2.99
C LEU A 328 0.56 6.42 -2.95
N SER A 329 0.94 5.75 -1.88
CA SER A 329 2.21 5.05 -1.74
C SER A 329 1.93 3.58 -1.42
N ILE A 330 2.70 2.69 -2.02
CA ILE A 330 2.63 1.26 -1.74
C ILE A 330 3.98 0.85 -1.16
N ALA A 331 3.95 0.26 0.03
CA ALA A 331 5.13 -0.27 0.70
C ALA A 331 5.44 -1.69 0.21
N SER A 332 6.65 -2.17 0.50
CA SER A 332 7.15 -3.47 0.02
C SER A 332 6.38 -4.69 0.53
N ASP A 333 5.66 -4.50 1.65
CA ASP A 333 4.78 -5.48 2.28
C ASP A 333 3.34 -5.45 1.71
N GLY A 334 3.13 -4.71 0.62
CA GLY A 334 1.84 -4.56 -0.04
C GLY A 334 0.91 -3.55 0.63
N THR A 335 1.34 -2.83 1.67
CA THR A 335 0.49 -1.82 2.34
C THR A 335 0.31 -0.61 1.44
N VAL A 336 -0.94 -0.33 1.06
CA VAL A 336 -1.35 0.86 0.31
C VAL A 336 -1.71 1.94 1.32
N SER A 337 -0.96 3.04 1.30
CA SER A 337 -1.17 4.21 2.12
C SER A 337 -1.60 5.40 1.29
N ALA A 338 -2.61 6.11 1.78
CA ALA A 338 -3.05 7.39 1.23
C ALA A 338 -2.22 8.52 1.84
N ASN A 339 -1.58 9.31 0.98
CA ASN A 339 -0.85 10.50 1.37
C ASN A 339 -1.78 11.70 1.21
N PHE A 340 -1.97 12.45 2.27
CA PHE A 340 -2.84 13.62 2.29
C PHE A 340 -2.04 14.91 2.16
N SER A 341 -2.69 15.98 1.69
CA SER A 341 -2.08 17.32 1.54
C SER A 341 -1.67 17.94 2.87
N ASN A 342 -2.23 17.48 3.99
CA ASN A 342 -1.86 17.88 5.35
C ASN A 342 -0.60 17.16 5.88
N GLY A 343 0.08 16.37 5.04
CA GLY A 343 1.30 15.64 5.41
C GLY A 343 1.06 14.33 6.14
N LEU A 344 -0.20 13.99 6.47
CA LEU A 344 -0.52 12.69 7.05
C LEU A 344 -0.45 11.57 6.00
N SER A 345 -0.06 10.38 6.45
CA SER A 345 -0.12 9.14 5.68
C SER A 345 -0.96 8.13 6.47
N GLN A 346 -1.95 7.54 5.81
CA GLN A 346 -2.78 6.49 6.42
C GLN A 346 -2.77 5.23 5.57
N ALA A 347 -2.45 4.11 6.19
CA ALA A 347 -2.65 2.79 5.61
C ALA A 347 -4.15 2.51 5.45
N VAL A 348 -4.59 2.21 4.23
CA VAL A 348 -6.01 2.06 3.88
C VAL A 348 -6.34 0.65 3.37
N PHE A 349 -5.43 0.06 2.62
CA PHE A 349 -5.54 -1.28 2.08
C PHE A 349 -4.22 -2.02 2.20
N LYS A 350 -4.27 -3.34 2.11
CA LYS A 350 -3.09 -4.19 1.96
C LYS A 350 -3.32 -5.14 0.80
N ILE A 351 -2.36 -5.23 -0.10
CA ILE A 351 -2.40 -6.08 -1.29
C ILE A 351 -1.88 -7.46 -0.90
N PRO A 352 -2.74 -8.48 -0.81
CA PRO A 352 -2.31 -9.85 -0.62
C PRO A 352 -1.73 -10.43 -1.91
N LEU A 353 -0.85 -11.41 -1.75
CA LEU A 353 -0.34 -12.21 -2.86
C LEU A 353 -0.84 -13.66 -2.72
N ALA A 354 -1.27 -14.23 -3.84
CA ALA A 354 -1.61 -15.65 -3.90
C ALA A 354 -0.41 -16.45 -4.39
N THR A 355 -0.04 -17.51 -3.66
CA THR A 355 0.95 -18.50 -4.08
C THR A 355 0.28 -19.84 -4.36
N PHE A 356 0.90 -20.63 -5.22
CA PHE A 356 0.42 -21.95 -5.63
C PHE A 356 1.53 -22.97 -5.46
N ALA A 357 1.16 -24.21 -5.15
CA ALA A 357 2.12 -25.32 -5.09
C ALA A 357 2.70 -25.62 -6.47
N ASN A 358 1.89 -25.50 -7.53
CA ASN A 358 2.31 -25.67 -8.92
C ASN A 358 1.75 -24.54 -9.80
N PRO A 359 2.44 -23.40 -9.92
CA PRO A 359 1.97 -22.28 -10.74
C PRO A 359 1.83 -22.62 -12.24
N ASP A 360 2.63 -23.54 -12.77
CA ASP A 360 2.56 -23.94 -14.18
C ASP A 360 1.33 -24.83 -14.48
N GLY A 361 0.61 -25.27 -13.43
CA GLY A 361 -0.68 -25.94 -13.56
C GLY A 361 -1.87 -24.99 -13.69
N LEU A 362 -1.67 -23.67 -13.62
CA LEU A 362 -2.74 -22.69 -13.79
C LEU A 362 -3.23 -22.65 -15.24
N SER A 363 -4.52 -22.35 -15.43
CA SER A 363 -5.08 -22.14 -16.77
C SER A 363 -5.05 -20.67 -17.12
N GLU A 364 -4.44 -20.32 -18.25
CA GLU A 364 -4.47 -18.95 -18.75
C GLU A 364 -5.89 -18.53 -19.14
N THR A 365 -6.20 -17.27 -18.88
CA THR A 365 -7.43 -16.56 -19.20
C THR A 365 -7.05 -15.25 -19.89
N SER A 366 -7.98 -14.64 -20.60
CA SER A 366 -7.72 -13.41 -21.34
C SER A 366 -7.09 -12.33 -20.47
N GLY A 367 -6.03 -11.69 -20.98
CA GLY A 367 -5.41 -10.54 -20.33
C GLY A 367 -4.26 -10.87 -19.38
N ASN A 368 -3.48 -11.91 -19.68
CA ASN A 368 -2.37 -12.41 -18.85
C ASN A 368 -2.82 -12.75 -17.43
N ALA A 369 -4.05 -13.26 -17.32
CA ALA A 369 -4.67 -13.70 -16.09
C ALA A 369 -4.69 -15.23 -16.06
N TYR A 370 -4.81 -15.77 -14.86
CA TYR A 370 -4.75 -17.19 -14.60
C TYR A 370 -5.89 -17.59 -13.67
N THR A 371 -6.45 -18.76 -13.91
CA THR A 371 -7.46 -19.39 -13.05
C THR A 371 -6.91 -20.69 -12.48
N THR A 372 -7.40 -21.05 -11.30
CA THR A 372 -6.99 -22.26 -10.60
C THR A 372 -7.52 -23.51 -11.28
N THR A 373 -6.69 -24.55 -11.34
CA THR A 373 -7.08 -25.88 -11.79
C THR A 373 -6.79 -26.91 -10.69
N PRO A 374 -7.31 -28.15 -10.80
CA PRO A 374 -6.89 -29.23 -9.91
C PRO A 374 -5.36 -29.49 -9.91
N ALA A 375 -4.68 -29.18 -11.03
CA ALA A 375 -3.24 -29.39 -11.18
C ALA A 375 -2.40 -28.28 -10.54
N SER A 376 -2.95 -27.06 -10.36
CA SER A 376 -2.25 -25.97 -9.68
C SER A 376 -2.28 -26.09 -8.16
N GLY A 377 -3.27 -26.83 -7.65
CA GLY A 377 -3.65 -26.83 -6.23
C GLY A 377 -4.44 -25.58 -5.83
N THR A 378 -4.79 -25.52 -4.54
CA THR A 378 -5.53 -24.40 -3.95
C THR A 378 -4.65 -23.17 -3.75
N PRO A 379 -5.17 -21.94 -3.96
CA PRO A 379 -4.43 -20.71 -3.69
C PRO A 379 -4.15 -20.55 -2.19
N ILE A 380 -2.91 -20.23 -1.84
CA ILE A 380 -2.54 -19.79 -0.49
C ILE A 380 -2.37 -18.28 -0.54
N VAL A 381 -3.22 -17.55 0.18
CA VAL A 381 -3.22 -16.09 0.21
C VAL A 381 -2.42 -15.62 1.42
N ASN A 382 -1.30 -14.94 1.17
CA ASN A 382 -0.41 -14.43 2.22
C ASN A 382 -0.17 -12.93 2.04
N ILE A 383 0.32 -12.30 3.12
CA ILE A 383 0.90 -10.96 3.06
C ILE A 383 2.19 -11.04 2.22
N ALA A 384 2.46 -10.01 1.41
CA ALA A 384 3.72 -9.90 0.70
C ALA A 384 4.92 -9.94 1.67
N ASN A 385 6.02 -10.56 1.25
CA ASN A 385 7.23 -10.80 2.05
C ASN A 385 7.02 -11.75 3.26
N SER A 386 5.96 -12.57 3.26
CA SER A 386 5.68 -13.54 4.32
C SER A 386 5.09 -14.84 3.77
N GLY A 387 5.25 -15.94 4.48
CA GLY A 387 4.62 -17.23 4.14
C GLY A 387 5.01 -17.78 2.76
N GLY A 388 6.20 -17.46 2.25
CA GLY A 388 6.66 -17.87 0.92
C GLY A 388 6.18 -16.98 -0.24
N ALA A 389 5.43 -15.92 0.04
CA ALA A 389 5.12 -14.87 -0.93
C ALA A 389 6.29 -13.88 -1.06
N GLY A 390 6.52 -13.41 -2.28
CA GLY A 390 7.51 -12.40 -2.64
C GLY A 390 7.14 -11.00 -2.17
N THR A 391 7.97 -10.02 -2.49
CA THR A 391 7.73 -8.61 -2.16
C THR A 391 6.93 -7.93 -3.27
N VAL A 392 6.17 -6.90 -2.92
CA VAL A 392 5.52 -6.01 -3.90
C VAL A 392 6.39 -4.78 -4.06
N ASN A 393 6.77 -4.44 -5.28
CA ASN A 393 7.55 -3.25 -5.56
C ASN A 393 6.67 -2.23 -6.28
N ALA A 394 6.53 -1.04 -5.71
CA ALA A 394 5.81 0.05 -6.35
C ALA A 394 6.67 0.74 -7.41
N LYS A 395 6.02 1.42 -8.37
CA LYS A 395 6.67 2.13 -9.49
C LYS A 395 7.54 1.21 -10.35
N GLN A 396 7.14 -0.05 -10.44
CA GLN A 396 7.85 -1.05 -11.24
C GLN A 396 6.83 -1.91 -11.98
N LEU A 397 7.18 -2.33 -13.19
CA LEU A 397 6.43 -3.31 -13.97
C LEU A 397 7.34 -4.48 -14.34
N GLU A 398 6.79 -5.68 -14.26
CA GLU A 398 7.44 -6.89 -14.74
C GLU A 398 7.29 -6.98 -16.26
N GLY A 399 8.42 -7.00 -16.98
CA GLY A 399 8.45 -7.21 -18.42
C GLY A 399 8.11 -8.66 -18.81
N SER A 400 7.91 -8.88 -20.10
CA SER A 400 7.75 -10.22 -20.66
C SER A 400 8.98 -11.08 -20.37
N THR A 401 8.78 -12.37 -20.11
CA THR A 401 9.90 -13.33 -19.97
C THR A 401 10.44 -13.82 -21.32
N VAL A 402 9.88 -13.32 -22.43
CA VAL A 402 10.27 -13.71 -23.79
C VAL A 402 11.60 -13.07 -24.17
N ASP A 403 12.52 -13.89 -24.69
CA ASP A 403 13.74 -13.46 -25.34
C ASP A 403 13.64 -13.63 -26.87
N LEU A 404 13.62 -12.50 -27.58
CA LEU A 404 13.48 -12.47 -29.05
C LEU A 404 14.57 -13.25 -29.77
N ALA A 405 15.82 -13.24 -29.30
CA ALA A 405 16.90 -13.94 -29.98
C ALA A 405 16.67 -15.46 -29.95
N THR A 406 16.24 -15.95 -28.79
CA THR A 406 15.87 -17.35 -28.59
C THR A 406 14.63 -17.72 -29.40
N GLU A 407 13.58 -16.90 -29.38
CA GLU A 407 12.35 -17.17 -30.14
C GLU A 407 12.55 -17.17 -31.66
N PHE A 408 13.34 -16.23 -32.21
CA PHE A 408 13.66 -16.24 -33.65
C PHE A 408 14.46 -17.48 -34.04
N THR A 409 15.39 -17.92 -33.20
CA THR A 409 16.15 -19.16 -33.42
C THR A 409 15.20 -20.37 -33.42
N ASN A 410 14.30 -20.46 -32.44
CA ASN A 410 13.28 -21.50 -32.35
C ASN A 410 12.33 -21.49 -33.55
N LEU A 411 11.95 -20.32 -34.06
CA LEU A 411 11.11 -20.18 -35.24
C LEU A 411 11.82 -20.72 -36.48
N ILE A 412 13.10 -20.38 -36.69
CA ILE A 412 13.91 -20.85 -37.82
C ILE A 412 14.10 -22.38 -37.75
N THR A 413 14.40 -22.94 -36.57
CA THR A 413 14.58 -24.39 -36.41
C THR A 413 13.28 -25.14 -36.66
N THR A 414 12.16 -24.65 -36.11
CA THR A 414 10.84 -25.25 -36.30
C THR A 414 10.35 -25.14 -37.74
N GLN A 415 10.59 -24.02 -38.42
CA GLN A 415 10.27 -23.85 -39.85
C GLN A 415 11.05 -24.86 -40.72
N ARG A 416 12.35 -25.05 -40.44
CA ARG A 416 13.17 -26.06 -41.13
C ARG A 416 12.66 -27.48 -40.86
N ALA A 417 12.29 -27.79 -39.62
CA ALA A 417 11.72 -29.09 -39.24
C ALA A 417 10.37 -29.36 -39.93
N TYR A 418 9.47 -28.36 -39.98
CA TYR A 418 8.20 -28.43 -40.72
C TYR A 418 8.43 -28.68 -42.22
N SER A 419 9.38 -27.97 -42.83
CA SER A 419 9.75 -28.13 -44.24
C SER A 419 10.38 -29.49 -44.55
N ALA A 420 11.10 -30.08 -43.59
CA ALA A 420 11.64 -31.44 -43.72
C ALA A 420 10.52 -32.48 -43.61
N ALA A 421 9.59 -32.32 -42.67
CA ALA A 421 8.44 -33.22 -42.49
C ALA A 421 7.51 -33.21 -43.73
N SER A 422 7.27 -32.05 -44.35
CA SER A 422 6.46 -31.97 -45.57
C SER A 422 7.10 -32.73 -46.73
N ARG A 423 8.44 -32.66 -46.88
CA ARG A 423 9.17 -33.44 -47.90
C ARG A 423 9.04 -34.95 -47.70
N ILE A 424 8.98 -35.43 -46.46
CA ILE A 424 8.74 -36.87 -46.17
C ILE A 424 7.38 -37.29 -46.72
N VAL A 425 6.34 -36.48 -46.48
CA VAL A 425 4.99 -36.76 -46.96
C VAL A 425 4.94 -36.73 -48.49
N THR A 426 5.55 -35.72 -49.13
CA THR A 426 5.59 -35.64 -50.59
C THR A 426 6.33 -36.83 -51.20
N THR A 427 7.49 -37.20 -50.64
CA THR A 427 8.28 -38.33 -51.13
C THR A 427 7.52 -39.66 -51.00
N ALA A 428 6.85 -39.87 -49.85
CA ALA A 428 6.03 -41.06 -49.64
C ALA A 428 4.82 -41.11 -50.59
N SER A 429 4.19 -39.96 -50.86
CA SER A 429 3.10 -39.84 -51.84
C SER A 429 3.57 -40.19 -53.25
N THR A 430 4.72 -39.65 -53.69
CA THR A 430 5.27 -39.96 -55.01
C THR A 430 5.59 -41.45 -55.16
N MET A 431 6.11 -42.10 -54.11
CA MET A 431 6.34 -43.55 -54.13
C MET A 431 5.02 -44.35 -54.17
N LEU A 432 3.97 -43.93 -53.47
CA LEU A 432 2.64 -44.57 -53.55
C LEU A 432 2.09 -44.48 -54.97
N ASP A 433 2.17 -43.30 -55.58
CA ASP A 433 1.69 -43.08 -56.95
C ASP A 433 2.45 -43.95 -57.97
N GLN A 434 3.78 -44.06 -57.82
CA GLN A 434 4.59 -44.96 -58.66
C GLN A 434 4.20 -46.43 -58.46
N LEU A 435 3.94 -46.85 -57.23
CA LEU A 435 3.55 -48.22 -56.92
C LEU A 435 2.17 -48.56 -57.51
N LEU A 436 1.22 -47.62 -57.46
CA LEU A 436 -0.07 -47.75 -58.11
C LEU A 436 0.07 -47.84 -59.64
N GLN A 437 0.94 -47.03 -60.25
CA GLN A 437 1.20 -47.07 -61.69
C GLN A 437 1.85 -48.38 -62.17
N MET A 438 2.65 -49.04 -61.33
CA MET A 438 3.23 -50.36 -61.66
C MET A 438 2.25 -51.53 -61.52
N SER A 439 1.07 -51.30 -60.92
CA SER A 439 0.05 -52.34 -60.69
C SER A 439 -1.01 -52.43 -61.80
N HIS A 440 -0.93 -51.55 -62.79
CA HIS A 440 -1.63 -51.64 -64.08
C HIS A 440 -0.64 -52.02 -65.18
#